data_AF-A0A0C3IET0-F1
#
_entry.id   AF-A0A0C3IET0-F1
#
_cell.length_a   1.000
_cell.length_b   1.000
_cell.length_c   1.000
_cell.angle_alpha   90.00
_cell.angle_beta   90.00
_cell.angle_gamma   90.00
#
_symmetry.space_group_name_H-M   'P 1'
#
loop_
_entity.id
_entity.type
_entity.pdbx_description
1 polymer ?
#
loop_
_entity_poly.entity_id
_entity_poly.type
_entity_poly.pdbx_seq_one_letter_code
_entity_poly.pdbx_strand_id
1 'polypeptide(L)'
;MFNFLNFLFVSCVHASRSSSSPVKATSGTVERTPAPLDILPVEVLAQILLHAVLADAHRCDVHRHRKQELASVSRCWRDIIFDNPTFWTSINLTPQWTPSLVEAHVQRSGCLFVDVEIGLWKTPEELDTLSMLLSVAMRCVERWRSLIFYGNSIEMESYLRQMKDAIFPSLAYLIVDDRFNHPYSFGFGPKSMPALDYLKINRVTAVGALPFPPNLRILERS
;
A
#
# COMPACT_ATOMS: atom_id res chain seq x y z
N MET A 1 11.92 -8.22 -17.76
CA MET A 1 11.49 -9.03 -16.60
C MET A 1 9.99 -9.35 -16.59
N PHE A 2 9.09 -8.47 -17.09
CA PHE A 2 7.64 -8.73 -17.23
C PHE A 2 7.26 -10.03 -17.99
N ASN A 3 8.07 -10.45 -18.97
CA ASN A 3 7.79 -11.67 -19.73
C ASN A 3 7.96 -12.97 -18.94
N PHE A 4 8.78 -12.98 -17.87
CA PHE A 4 9.05 -14.22 -17.11
C PHE A 4 7.88 -14.57 -16.18
N LEU A 5 7.27 -13.57 -15.54
CA LEU A 5 6.11 -13.76 -14.67
C LEU A 5 4.85 -14.10 -15.47
N ASN A 6 4.64 -13.49 -16.65
CA ASN A 6 3.54 -13.89 -17.54
C ASN A 6 3.72 -15.32 -18.06
N PHE A 7 4.94 -15.75 -18.38
CA PHE A 7 5.21 -17.11 -18.80
C PHE A 7 4.92 -18.12 -17.68
N LEU A 8 5.35 -17.84 -16.45
CA LEU A 8 5.04 -18.66 -15.28
C LEU A 8 3.53 -18.70 -14.96
N PHE A 9 2.82 -17.59 -15.14
CA PHE A 9 1.36 -17.52 -14.93
C PHE A 9 0.61 -18.41 -15.95
N VAL A 10 1.01 -18.37 -17.23
CA VAL A 10 0.43 -19.23 -18.27
C VAL A 10 0.74 -20.71 -18.03
N SER A 11 1.95 -21.04 -17.58
CA SER A 11 2.35 -22.42 -17.27
C SER A 11 1.60 -23.01 -16.07
N CYS A 12 1.39 -22.25 -14.99
CA CYS A 12 0.61 -22.71 -13.84
C CYS A 12 -0.89 -22.85 -14.15
N VAL A 13 -1.48 -21.94 -14.93
CA VAL A 13 -2.90 -22.02 -15.32
C VAL A 13 -3.16 -23.20 -16.27
N HIS A 14 -2.22 -23.53 -17.16
CA HIS A 14 -2.34 -24.71 -18.02
C HIS A 14 -2.21 -26.02 -17.22
N ALA A 15 -1.34 -26.08 -16.22
CA ALA A 15 -1.20 -27.26 -15.37
C ALA A 15 -2.46 -27.57 -14.53
N SER A 16 -3.28 -26.55 -14.23
CA SER A 16 -4.48 -26.72 -13.39
C SER A 16 -5.79 -26.94 -14.16
N ARG A 17 -5.82 -26.76 -15.49
CA ARG A 17 -7.06 -26.91 -16.31
C ARG A 17 -7.18 -28.23 -17.08
N SER A 18 -6.15 -29.08 -17.10
CA SER A 18 -6.19 -30.37 -17.80
C SER A 18 -6.51 -31.54 -16.86
N SER A 19 -7.72 -31.60 -16.30
CA SER A 19 -8.20 -32.87 -15.72
C SER A 19 -9.73 -33.00 -15.78
N SER A 20 -10.28 -33.26 -16.96
CA SER A 20 -11.59 -33.91 -17.07
C SER A 20 -11.74 -34.68 -18.38
N SER A 21 -11.31 -35.94 -18.36
CA SER A 21 -11.85 -37.02 -19.19
C SER A 21 -11.57 -38.35 -18.49
N PRO A 22 -12.55 -39.28 -18.41
CA PRO A 22 -12.39 -40.53 -17.69
C PRO A 22 -11.70 -41.54 -18.59
N VAL A 23 -10.41 -41.79 -18.37
CA VAL A 23 -9.70 -42.91 -18.99
C VAL A 23 -9.32 -43.92 -17.92
N LYS A 24 -9.69 -45.16 -18.22
CA LYS A 24 -9.62 -46.39 -17.44
C LYS A 24 -8.22 -46.64 -16.89
N ALA A 25 -8.18 -47.11 -15.64
CA ALA A 25 -6.99 -47.37 -14.85
C ALA A 25 -5.95 -48.27 -15.53
N THR A 26 -4.72 -47.77 -15.63
CA THR A 26 -3.49 -48.56 -15.58
C THR A 26 -2.58 -47.90 -14.55
N SER A 27 -2.29 -48.63 -13.47
CA SER A 27 -1.51 -48.20 -12.32
C SER A 27 -0.02 -48.12 -12.67
N GLY A 28 0.38 -47.00 -13.27
CA GLY A 28 1.76 -46.54 -13.28
C GLY A 28 1.89 -45.39 -12.30
N THR A 29 2.68 -45.55 -11.23
CA THR A 29 3.07 -44.47 -10.33
C THR A 29 3.97 -43.52 -11.11
N VAL A 30 3.38 -42.55 -11.80
CA VAL A 30 4.11 -41.47 -12.45
C VAL A 30 4.63 -40.56 -11.34
N GLU A 31 5.92 -40.66 -11.02
CA GLU A 31 6.61 -39.71 -10.17
C GLU A 31 6.49 -38.32 -10.81
N ARG A 32 5.65 -37.46 -10.22
CA ARG A 32 5.59 -36.05 -10.60
C ARG A 32 6.83 -35.38 -10.03
N THR A 33 7.78 -35.05 -10.89
CA THR A 33 8.85 -34.13 -10.53
C THR A 33 8.23 -32.81 -10.07
N PRO A 34 8.56 -32.32 -8.87
CA PRO A 34 8.04 -31.05 -8.37
C PRO A 34 8.40 -29.93 -9.34
N ALA A 35 7.48 -28.95 -9.50
CA ALA A 35 7.78 -27.82 -10.36
C ALA A 35 8.99 -27.07 -9.78
N PRO A 36 9.83 -26.41 -10.61
CA PRO A 36 11.00 -25.69 -10.12
C PRO A 36 10.69 -24.65 -9.02
N LEU A 37 9.47 -24.11 -9.02
CA LEU A 37 8.99 -23.17 -8.01
C LEU A 37 8.67 -23.81 -6.65
N ASP A 38 8.37 -25.10 -6.62
CA ASP A 38 8.08 -25.86 -5.39
C ASP A 38 9.36 -26.17 -4.59
N ILE A 39 10.53 -25.94 -5.20
CA ILE A 39 11.86 -26.20 -4.61
C ILE A 39 12.44 -24.92 -3.98
N LEU A 40 11.83 -23.75 -4.25
CA LEU A 40 12.34 -22.48 -3.71
C LEU A 40 12.11 -22.40 -2.20
N PRO A 41 13.12 -21.97 -1.42
CA PRO A 41 12.91 -21.57 -0.03
C PRO A 41 11.79 -20.52 0.08
N VAL A 42 10.98 -20.64 1.13
CA VAL A 42 9.79 -19.80 1.33
C VAL A 42 10.16 -18.31 1.38
N GLU A 43 11.34 -17.98 1.91
CA GLU A 43 11.86 -16.62 2.03
C GLU A 43 12.16 -16.01 0.66
N VAL A 44 12.78 -16.79 -0.23
CA VAL A 44 13.10 -16.35 -1.60
C VAL A 44 11.82 -16.15 -2.39
N LEU A 45 10.86 -17.08 -2.26
CA LEU A 45 9.55 -16.95 -2.89
C LEU A 45 8.81 -15.71 -2.36
N ALA A 46 8.81 -15.46 -1.05
CA ALA A 46 8.21 -14.27 -0.46
C ALA A 46 8.82 -12.97 -1.01
N GLN A 47 10.15 -12.90 -1.16
CA GLN A 47 10.82 -11.75 -1.75
C GLN A 47 10.41 -11.53 -3.21
N ILE A 48 10.37 -12.60 -4.02
CA ILE A 48 9.93 -12.51 -5.42
C ILE A 48 8.49 -11.99 -5.51
N LEU A 49 7.59 -12.53 -4.68
CA LEU A 49 6.19 -12.10 -4.62
C LEU A 49 6.07 -10.64 -4.18
N LEU A 50 6.83 -10.22 -3.17
CA LEU A 50 6.84 -8.84 -2.70
C LEU A 50 7.29 -7.89 -3.81
N HIS A 51 8.39 -8.21 -4.50
CA HIS A 51 8.84 -7.42 -5.65
C HIS A 51 7.81 -7.40 -6.78
N ALA A 52 7.13 -8.51 -7.05
CA ALA A 52 6.07 -8.55 -8.06
C ALA A 52 4.85 -7.70 -7.67
N VAL A 53 4.54 -7.57 -6.38
CA VAL A 53 3.48 -6.66 -5.88
C VAL A 53 3.92 -5.20 -5.98
N LEU A 54 5.18 -4.89 -5.72
CA LEU A 54 5.72 -3.52 -5.70
C LEU A 54 6.04 -2.99 -7.10
N ALA A 55 6.37 -3.85 -8.07
CA ALA A 55 6.73 -3.43 -9.42
C ALA A 55 5.61 -2.69 -10.17
N ASP A 56 4.35 -2.92 -9.78
CA ASP A 56 3.19 -2.29 -10.39
C ASP A 56 2.66 -1.06 -9.59
N ALA A 57 3.50 -0.47 -8.73
CA ALA A 57 3.14 0.64 -7.82
C ALA A 57 2.68 1.95 -8.49
N HIS A 58 2.64 2.03 -9.82
CA HIS A 58 2.24 3.25 -10.53
C HIS A 58 0.73 3.54 -10.49
N ARG A 59 -0.08 2.73 -9.79
CA ARG A 59 -1.53 2.94 -9.64
C ARG A 59 -2.02 2.47 -8.26
N CYS A 60 -2.79 3.34 -7.58
CA CYS A 60 -3.19 3.20 -6.17
C CYS A 60 -3.93 1.88 -5.82
N ASP A 61 -4.59 1.22 -6.77
CA ASP A 61 -5.34 -0.02 -6.52
C ASP A 61 -4.61 -1.30 -6.97
N VAL A 62 -3.47 -1.19 -7.65
CA VAL A 62 -2.83 -2.36 -8.27
C VAL A 62 -2.25 -3.30 -7.22
N HIS A 63 -1.78 -2.81 -6.07
CA HIS A 63 -1.30 -3.69 -5.01
C HIS A 63 -2.36 -4.67 -4.51
N ARG A 64 -3.62 -4.24 -4.42
CA ARG A 64 -4.73 -5.11 -4.00
C ARG A 64 -4.98 -6.20 -5.04
N HIS A 65 -5.19 -5.79 -6.30
CA HIS A 65 -5.46 -6.73 -7.40
C HIS A 65 -4.31 -7.70 -7.58
N ARG A 66 -3.07 -7.20 -7.54
CA ARG A 66 -1.87 -8.02 -7.72
C ARG A 66 -1.69 -9.04 -6.61
N LYS A 67 -1.92 -8.66 -5.34
CA LYS A 67 -1.93 -9.61 -4.22
C LYS A 67 -2.97 -10.72 -4.42
N GLN A 68 -4.18 -10.36 -4.87
CA GLN A 68 -5.25 -11.33 -5.14
C GLN A 68 -4.91 -12.27 -6.30
N GLU A 69 -4.36 -11.74 -7.40
CA GLU A 69 -3.90 -12.54 -8.54
C GLU A 69 -2.83 -13.54 -8.11
N LEU A 70 -1.80 -13.10 -7.40
CA LEU A 70 -0.72 -13.96 -6.93
C LEU A 70 -1.23 -15.02 -5.93
N ALA A 71 -2.13 -14.64 -5.02
CA ALA A 71 -2.77 -15.56 -4.08
C ALA A 71 -3.75 -16.56 -4.73
N SER A 72 -4.11 -16.36 -6.00
CA SER A 72 -4.93 -17.29 -6.78
C SER A 72 -4.11 -18.42 -7.43
N VAL A 73 -2.79 -18.25 -7.55
CA VAL A 73 -1.88 -19.19 -8.24
C VAL A 73 -1.78 -20.53 -7.49
N SER A 74 -1.57 -20.50 -6.17
CA SER A 74 -1.49 -21.70 -5.33
C SER A 74 -1.86 -21.39 -3.88
N ARG A 75 -2.14 -22.44 -3.09
CA ARG A 75 -2.34 -22.31 -1.63
C ARG A 75 -1.08 -21.78 -0.94
N CYS A 76 0.09 -22.32 -1.29
CA CYS A 76 1.38 -21.87 -0.75
C CYS A 76 1.61 -20.36 -0.97
N TRP A 77 1.33 -19.84 -2.17
CA TRP A 77 1.49 -18.41 -2.48
C TRP A 77 0.52 -17.55 -1.69
N ARG A 78 -0.72 -18.01 -1.56
CA ARG A 78 -1.73 -17.35 -0.72
C ARG A 78 -1.25 -17.29 0.73
N ASP A 79 -0.83 -18.41 1.31
CA ASP A 79 -0.41 -18.48 2.71
C ASP A 79 0.78 -17.54 2.94
N ILE A 80 1.78 -17.55 2.05
CA ILE A 80 2.92 -16.61 2.11
C ILE A 80 2.47 -15.14 2.10
N ILE A 81 1.58 -14.75 1.19
CA ILE A 81 1.10 -13.36 1.08
C ILE A 81 0.25 -12.97 2.29
N PHE A 82 -0.59 -13.89 2.78
CA PHE A 82 -1.56 -13.60 3.83
C PHE A 82 -0.93 -13.63 5.23
N ASP A 83 0.10 -14.45 5.43
CA ASP A 83 0.77 -14.65 6.72
C ASP A 83 2.02 -13.78 6.90
N ASN A 84 2.56 -13.19 5.82
CA ASN A 84 3.71 -12.30 5.90
C ASN A 84 3.29 -10.81 6.02
N PRO A 85 3.56 -10.14 7.16
CA PRO A 85 3.18 -8.75 7.40
C PRO A 85 3.71 -7.73 6.39
N THR A 86 4.84 -8.01 5.72
CA THR A 86 5.46 -7.04 4.78
C THR A 86 4.60 -6.75 3.57
N PHE A 87 3.64 -7.62 3.23
CA PHE A 87 2.68 -7.38 2.14
C PHE A 87 1.54 -6.40 2.51
N TRP A 88 1.47 -6.01 3.78
CA TRP A 88 0.36 -5.26 4.36
C TRP A 88 0.79 -3.89 4.90
N THR A 89 2.06 -3.50 4.71
CA THR A 89 2.62 -2.23 5.21
C THR A 89 2.30 -1.01 4.33
N SER A 90 1.61 -1.19 3.19
CA SER A 90 1.17 -0.09 2.33
C SER A 90 -0.35 0.02 2.37
N ILE A 91 -0.85 1.18 2.81
CA ILE A 91 -2.28 1.49 2.90
C ILE A 91 -2.58 2.62 1.93
N ASN A 92 -3.45 2.35 0.95
CA ASN A 92 -3.89 3.35 -0.02
C ASN A 92 -5.34 3.73 0.28
N LEU A 93 -5.60 4.98 0.65
CA LEU A 93 -6.94 5.48 0.90
C LEU A 93 -7.47 6.05 -0.41
N THR A 94 -8.14 5.20 -1.19
CA THR A 94 -8.82 5.55 -2.46
C THR A 94 -10.32 5.30 -2.36
N PRO A 95 -11.15 5.90 -3.23
CA PRO A 95 -12.60 5.65 -3.27
C PRO A 95 -13.02 4.17 -3.41
N GLN A 96 -12.12 3.30 -3.90
CA GLN A 96 -12.40 1.88 -4.10
C GLN A 96 -12.15 1.01 -2.86
N TRP A 97 -11.54 1.59 -1.81
CA TRP A 97 -11.24 0.89 -0.58
C TRP A 97 -12.42 0.91 0.38
N THR A 98 -12.55 -0.18 1.13
CA THR A 98 -13.56 -0.32 2.19
C THR A 98 -12.89 -0.22 3.56
N PRO A 99 -13.61 0.21 4.61
CA PRO A 99 -13.06 0.22 5.96
C PRO A 99 -12.53 -1.16 6.41
N SER A 100 -13.20 -2.24 6.00
CA SER A 100 -12.77 -3.62 6.27
C SER A 100 -11.42 -3.98 5.62
N LEU A 101 -11.14 -3.43 4.44
CA LEU A 101 -9.86 -3.65 3.76
C LEU A 101 -8.73 -2.89 4.46
N VAL A 102 -8.97 -1.65 4.88
CA VAL A 102 -8.01 -0.86 5.67
C VAL A 102 -7.74 -1.58 6.98
N GLU A 103 -8.78 -2.02 7.68
CA GLU A 103 -8.65 -2.78 8.94
C GLU A 103 -7.80 -4.04 8.75
N ALA A 104 -7.99 -4.78 7.66
CA ALA A 104 -7.16 -5.94 7.35
C ALA A 104 -5.68 -5.57 7.17
N HIS A 105 -5.34 -4.43 6.55
CA HIS A 105 -3.95 -3.97 6.44
C HIS A 105 -3.38 -3.53 7.81
N VAL A 106 -4.18 -2.78 8.59
CA VAL A 106 -3.79 -2.34 9.94
C VAL A 106 -3.47 -3.55 10.82
N GLN A 107 -4.32 -4.58 10.82
CA GLN A 107 -4.13 -5.80 11.62
C GLN A 107 -2.95 -6.64 11.12
N ARG A 108 -2.87 -6.89 9.81
CA ARG A 108 -1.87 -7.82 9.23
C ARG A 108 -0.48 -7.23 9.13
N SER A 109 -0.34 -5.91 9.09
CA SER A 109 0.96 -5.26 9.19
C SER A 109 1.64 -5.48 10.56
N GLY A 110 0.89 -5.92 11.57
CA GLY A 110 1.42 -6.23 12.90
C GLY A 110 2.08 -5.01 13.53
N CYS A 111 3.34 -5.15 13.93
CA CYS A 111 4.14 -4.06 14.52
C CYS A 111 5.03 -3.33 13.51
N LEU A 112 4.94 -3.65 12.21
CA LEU A 112 5.78 -3.02 11.19
C LEU A 112 5.38 -1.56 10.94
N PHE A 113 6.33 -0.77 10.44
CA PHE A 113 6.03 0.57 9.96
C PHE A 113 5.14 0.53 8.71
N VAL A 114 4.27 1.53 8.58
CA VAL A 114 3.26 1.61 7.54
C VAL A 114 3.48 2.87 6.69
N ASP A 115 3.36 2.71 5.38
CA ASP A 115 3.29 3.81 4.43
C ASP A 115 1.84 4.04 4.03
N VAL A 116 1.38 5.29 4.19
CA VAL A 116 0.00 5.68 3.90
C VAL A 116 -0.01 6.63 2.72
N GLU A 117 -0.85 6.31 1.74
CA GLU A 117 -1.07 7.14 0.57
C GLU A 117 -2.56 7.52 0.53
N ILE A 118 -2.85 8.81 0.49
CA ILE A 118 -4.20 9.33 0.32
C ILE A 118 -4.36 9.75 -1.14
N GLY A 119 -5.20 9.01 -1.86
CA GLY A 119 -5.48 9.24 -3.28
C GLY A 119 -6.35 10.48 -3.50
N LEU A 120 -6.70 10.71 -4.77
CA LEU A 120 -7.64 11.77 -5.15
C LEU A 120 -9.08 11.38 -4.80
N TRP A 121 -9.77 12.31 -4.16
CA TRP A 121 -11.22 12.31 -3.98
C TRP A 121 -11.79 13.45 -4.82
N LYS A 122 -13.07 13.41 -5.17
CA LYS A 122 -13.68 14.36 -6.11
C LYS A 122 -15.05 14.83 -5.67
N THR A 123 -15.81 13.98 -4.97
CA THR A 123 -17.18 14.30 -4.57
C THR A 123 -17.30 14.42 -3.04
N PRO A 124 -18.26 15.19 -2.53
CA PRO A 124 -18.50 15.29 -1.09
C PRO A 124 -18.80 13.93 -0.42
N GLU A 125 -19.55 13.04 -1.08
CA GLU A 125 -19.89 11.70 -0.54
C GLU A 125 -18.65 10.81 -0.41
N GLU A 126 -17.71 11.01 -1.32
CA GLU A 126 -16.38 10.41 -1.30
C GLU A 126 -15.58 10.86 -0.05
N LEU A 127 -15.75 12.11 0.42
CA LEU A 127 -15.09 12.60 1.63
C LEU A 127 -15.59 11.95 2.91
N ASP A 128 -16.89 11.65 3.00
CA ASP A 128 -17.44 10.88 4.13
C ASP A 128 -16.82 9.48 4.17
N THR A 129 -16.65 8.87 2.99
CA THR A 129 -15.97 7.57 2.86
C THR A 129 -14.52 7.66 3.30
N LEU A 130 -13.77 8.66 2.83
CA LEU A 130 -12.39 8.86 3.27
C LEU A 130 -12.31 9.10 4.77
N SER A 131 -13.19 9.91 5.36
CA SER A 131 -13.21 10.13 6.81
C SER A 131 -13.34 8.81 7.58
N MET A 132 -14.20 7.89 7.10
CA MET A 132 -14.29 6.54 7.66
C MET A 132 -12.99 5.74 7.46
N LEU A 133 -12.41 5.72 6.26
CA LEU A 133 -11.16 4.99 5.99
C LEU A 133 -9.99 5.52 6.81
N LEU A 134 -9.85 6.85 6.89
CA LEU A 134 -8.82 7.54 7.64
C LEU A 134 -8.97 7.26 9.14
N SER A 135 -10.19 7.26 9.68
CA SER A 135 -10.43 6.90 11.08
C SER A 135 -9.94 5.48 11.44
N VAL A 136 -10.00 4.54 10.49
CA VAL A 136 -9.47 3.18 10.66
C VAL A 136 -7.95 3.17 10.57
N ALA A 137 -7.37 3.82 9.54
CA ALA A 137 -5.92 3.90 9.36
C ALA A 137 -5.22 4.62 10.53
N MET A 138 -5.88 5.62 11.12
CA MET A 138 -5.41 6.37 12.28
C MET A 138 -5.22 5.52 13.54
N ARG A 139 -5.78 4.30 13.59
CA ARG A 139 -5.56 3.35 14.70
C ARG A 139 -4.11 2.85 14.80
N CYS A 140 -3.30 3.05 13.76
CA CYS A 140 -1.88 2.72 13.77
C CYS A 140 -0.99 3.93 13.44
N VAL A 141 -1.45 5.16 13.72
CA VAL A 141 -0.76 6.41 13.39
C VAL A 141 0.66 6.48 13.98
N GLU A 142 0.89 5.82 15.11
CA GLU A 142 2.19 5.72 15.76
C GLU A 142 3.24 4.98 14.92
N ARG A 143 2.81 4.14 13.99
CA ARG A 143 3.66 3.35 13.10
C ARG A 143 3.76 3.93 11.69
N TRP A 144 3.13 5.06 11.41
CA TRP A 144 3.21 5.67 10.08
C TRP A 144 4.64 6.18 9.85
N ARG A 145 5.28 5.71 8.78
CA ARG A 145 6.63 6.11 8.37
C ARG A 145 6.60 7.10 7.21
N SER A 146 5.70 6.89 6.27
CA SER A 146 5.51 7.75 5.11
C SER A 146 4.04 8.13 4.99
N LEU A 147 3.78 9.38 4.64
CA LEU A 147 2.45 9.89 4.35
C LEU A 147 2.50 10.70 3.05
N ILE A 148 1.69 10.31 2.07
CA ILE A 148 1.61 10.95 0.77
C ILE A 148 0.18 11.44 0.56
N PHE A 149 0.02 12.71 0.21
CA PHE A 149 -1.27 13.31 -0.11
C PHE A 149 -1.33 13.70 -1.58
N TYR A 150 -2.33 13.18 -2.29
CA TYR A 150 -2.77 13.69 -3.58
C TYR A 150 -4.14 14.33 -3.39
N GLY A 151 -4.28 15.62 -3.66
CA GLY A 151 -5.56 16.26 -3.40
C GLY A 151 -5.82 17.52 -4.20
N ASN A 152 -7.08 17.94 -4.15
CA ASN A 152 -7.41 19.34 -4.28
C ASN A 152 -7.44 20.00 -2.89
N SER A 153 -7.45 21.32 -2.90
CA SER A 153 -7.25 22.14 -1.71
C SER A 153 -8.33 22.02 -0.64
N ILE A 154 -9.59 21.99 -1.06
CA ILE A 154 -10.75 21.97 -0.18
C ILE A 154 -10.76 20.65 0.62
N GLU A 155 -10.40 19.58 -0.06
CA GLU A 155 -10.28 18.23 0.49
C GLU A 155 -9.14 18.13 1.50
N MET A 156 -7.96 18.63 1.15
CA MET A 156 -6.80 18.62 2.04
C MET A 156 -7.10 19.30 3.39
N GLU A 157 -7.80 20.44 3.38
CA GLU A 157 -8.12 21.13 4.64
C GLU A 157 -8.97 20.27 5.58
N SER A 158 -9.94 19.53 5.04
CA SER A 158 -10.76 18.60 5.82
C SER A 158 -9.91 17.49 6.46
N TYR A 159 -8.98 16.91 5.70
CA TYR A 159 -8.11 15.82 6.19
C TYR A 159 -7.14 16.30 7.25
N LEU A 160 -6.48 17.43 6.97
CA LEU A 160 -5.55 18.07 7.90
C LEU A 160 -6.26 18.45 9.20
N ARG A 161 -7.51 18.92 9.13
CA ARG A 161 -8.33 19.23 10.30
C ARG A 161 -8.64 17.98 11.13
N GLN A 162 -8.90 16.83 10.49
CA GLN A 162 -9.14 15.58 11.20
C GLN A 162 -7.87 15.04 11.89
N MET A 163 -6.70 15.31 11.32
CA MET A 163 -5.41 14.86 11.83
C MET A 163 -4.69 15.88 12.72
N LYS A 164 -5.23 17.09 12.89
CA LYS A 164 -4.53 18.22 13.52
C LYS A 164 -3.97 17.92 14.92
N ASP A 165 -4.69 17.12 15.69
CA ASP A 165 -4.36 16.79 17.09
C ASP A 165 -3.54 15.48 17.20
N ALA A 166 -3.28 14.82 16.07
CA ALA A 166 -2.53 13.58 16.03
C ALA A 166 -1.02 13.83 16.16
N ILE A 167 -0.35 12.87 16.78
CA ILE A 167 1.10 12.79 16.85
C ILE A 167 1.55 11.62 15.98
N PHE A 168 2.49 11.89 15.10
CA PHE A 168 3.10 10.97 14.16
C PHE A 168 4.56 10.71 14.57
N PRO A 169 4.79 9.94 15.65
CA PRO A 169 6.11 9.78 16.24
C PRO A 169 7.14 9.15 15.28
N SER A 170 6.69 8.30 14.35
CA SER A 170 7.55 7.55 13.41
C SER A 170 7.59 8.13 12.00
N LEU A 171 6.86 9.22 11.74
CA LEU A 171 6.69 9.75 10.40
C LEU A 171 7.97 10.47 9.96
N ALA A 172 8.67 9.86 9.00
CA ALA A 172 9.94 10.32 8.47
C ALA A 172 9.78 11.00 7.10
N TYR A 173 8.76 10.63 6.33
CA TYR A 173 8.53 11.13 4.98
C TYR A 173 7.13 11.71 4.84
N LEU A 174 7.04 12.97 4.40
CA LEU A 174 5.79 13.63 4.07
C LEU A 174 5.87 14.22 2.67
N ILE A 175 4.95 13.80 1.80
CA ILE A 175 4.81 14.35 0.44
C ILE A 175 3.41 14.90 0.30
N VAL A 176 3.31 16.15 -0.14
CA VAL A 176 2.03 16.81 -0.36
C VAL A 176 2.03 17.38 -1.76
N ASP A 177 1.13 16.87 -2.60
CA ASP A 177 0.97 17.27 -3.99
C ASP A 177 -0.42 17.92 -4.17
N ASP A 178 -0.45 19.26 -4.06
CA ASP A 178 -1.66 20.05 -4.33
C ASP A 178 -1.68 20.49 -5.79
N ARG A 179 -2.63 19.99 -6.57
CA ARG A 179 -2.69 20.34 -8.00
C ARG A 179 -3.27 21.73 -8.26
N PHE A 180 -3.89 22.36 -7.26
CA PHE A 180 -4.72 23.54 -7.44
C PHE A 180 -4.16 24.81 -6.81
N ASN A 181 -2.92 24.77 -6.27
CA ASN A 181 -2.19 25.95 -5.82
C ASN A 181 -2.94 26.79 -4.77
N HIS A 182 -3.76 26.18 -3.91
CA HIS A 182 -4.49 26.96 -2.92
C HIS A 182 -3.67 27.14 -1.63
N PRO A 183 -3.84 28.28 -0.94
CA PRO A 183 -3.25 28.46 0.38
C PRO A 183 -4.02 27.62 1.41
N TYR A 184 -3.34 26.69 2.08
CA TYR A 184 -3.86 26.03 3.27
C TYR A 184 -2.78 25.97 4.36
N SER A 185 -3.21 26.01 5.62
CA SER A 185 -2.34 25.80 6.76
C SER A 185 -2.29 24.31 7.09
N PHE A 186 -1.10 23.72 7.12
CA PHE A 186 -0.92 22.31 7.49
C PHE A 186 -1.48 21.97 8.87
N GLY A 187 -1.65 22.96 9.77
CA GLY A 187 -2.22 22.76 11.11
C GLY A 187 -1.34 21.93 12.05
N PHE A 188 -0.35 21.21 11.52
CA PHE A 188 0.60 20.43 12.30
C PHE A 188 1.63 21.34 12.97
N GLY A 189 1.78 21.16 14.27
CA GLY A 189 2.87 21.79 15.01
C GLY A 189 4.19 21.04 14.80
N PRO A 190 5.34 21.63 15.15
CA PRO A 190 6.64 20.96 15.10
C PRO A 190 6.69 19.68 15.95
N LYS A 191 5.84 19.63 16.99
CA LYS A 191 5.72 18.51 17.92
C LYS A 191 4.90 17.36 17.36
N SER A 192 4.13 17.58 16.30
CA SER A 192 3.27 16.54 15.70
C SER A 192 4.09 15.50 14.94
N MET A 193 5.29 15.82 14.44
CA MET A 193 6.11 14.92 13.62
C MET A 193 7.58 14.99 14.04
N PRO A 194 7.96 14.48 15.22
CA PRO A 194 9.31 14.63 15.75
C PRO A 194 10.39 13.93 14.91
N ALA A 195 10.02 12.88 14.15
CA ALA A 195 10.94 12.10 13.31
C ALA A 195 11.00 12.55 11.85
N LEU A 196 10.34 13.65 11.47
CA LEU A 196 10.25 14.07 10.08
C LEU A 196 11.63 14.45 9.52
N ASP A 197 12.06 13.70 8.50
CA ASP A 197 13.37 13.85 7.85
C ASP A 197 13.24 14.50 6.46
N TYR A 198 12.18 14.14 5.73
CA TYR A 198 11.92 14.57 4.36
C TYR A 198 10.52 15.18 4.22
N LEU A 199 10.46 16.40 3.68
CA LEU A 199 9.24 17.09 3.33
C LEU A 199 9.29 17.58 1.89
N LYS A 200 8.35 17.10 1.08
CA LYS A 200 8.15 17.58 -0.29
C LYS A 200 6.78 18.23 -0.40
N ILE A 201 6.78 19.49 -0.84
CA ILE A 201 5.56 20.25 -1.10
C ILE A 201 5.61 20.67 -2.57
N ASN A 202 4.74 20.08 -3.38
CA ASN A 202 4.61 20.47 -4.78
C ASN A 202 3.46 21.46 -4.93
N ARG A 203 3.68 22.55 -5.66
CA ARG A 203 2.61 23.46 -6.13
C ARG A 203 1.75 24.04 -5.01
N VAL A 204 2.40 24.58 -3.97
CA VAL A 204 1.72 25.32 -2.89
C VAL A 204 2.21 26.76 -2.88
N THR A 205 1.28 27.69 -3.09
CA THR A 205 1.56 29.12 -3.30
C THR A 205 1.83 29.90 -2.01
N ALA A 206 1.43 29.38 -0.85
CA ALA A 206 1.71 30.04 0.42
C ALA A 206 1.79 29.03 1.57
N VAL A 207 3.00 28.53 1.83
CA VAL A 207 3.31 27.93 3.13
C VAL A 207 3.55 29.10 4.09
N GLY A 208 2.48 29.63 4.69
CA GLY A 208 2.62 30.53 5.84
C GLY A 208 3.59 29.90 6.84
N ALA A 209 4.51 30.69 7.41
CA ALA A 209 5.70 30.24 8.15
C ALA A 209 5.45 28.97 8.99
N LEU A 210 5.62 27.79 8.38
CA LEU A 210 5.47 26.54 9.08
C LEU A 210 6.68 26.44 9.99
N PRO A 211 6.47 26.32 11.31
CA PRO A 211 7.56 25.97 12.18
C PRO A 211 7.92 24.51 11.86
N PHE A 212 8.91 24.33 10.99
CA PHE A 212 9.40 23.00 10.65
C PHE A 212 10.06 22.38 11.88
N PRO A 213 9.95 21.05 12.07
CA PRO A 213 10.69 20.39 13.13
C PRO A 213 12.20 20.60 12.92
N PRO A 214 12.97 20.73 14.01
CA PRO A 214 14.42 20.99 13.92
C PRO A 214 15.20 19.88 13.20
N ASN A 215 14.59 18.71 13.04
CA ASN A 215 15.20 17.52 12.46
C ASN A 215 15.00 17.42 10.94
N LEU A 216 14.26 18.34 10.32
CA LEU A 216 13.98 18.32 8.89
C LEU A 216 15.28 18.52 8.09
N ARG A 217 15.71 17.51 7.34
CA ARG A 217 16.94 17.58 6.53
C ARG A 217 16.68 18.07 5.13
N ILE A 218 15.57 17.65 4.52
CA ILE A 218 15.29 17.93 3.12
C ILE A 218 13.92 18.58 3.00
N LEU A 219 13.91 19.77 2.40
CA LEU A 219 12.71 20.50 2.02
C LEU A 219 12.74 20.72 0.51
N GLU A 220 11.89 20.00 -0.22
CA GLU A 220 11.68 20.22 -1.65
C GLU A 220 10.43 21.06 -1.88
N ARG A 221 10.58 22.14 -2.65
CA ARG A 221 9.48 22.99 -3.14
C ARG A 221 9.55 23.03 -4.66
N SER A 222 8.48 22.63 -5.33
CA SER A 222 8.36 22.67 -6.80
C SER A 222 7.14 23.45 -7.26
#